data_AF-A0A924S6V1-F1
#
_entry.id   AF-A0A924S6V1-F1
#
_cell.length_a   1.000
_cell.length_b   1.000
_cell.length_c   1.000
_cell.angle_alpha   90.00
_cell.angle_beta   90.00
_cell.angle_gamma   90.00
#
_symmetry.space_group_name_H-M   'P 1'
#
loop_
_entity.id
_entity.type
_entity.pdbx_description
1 polymer ?
#
loop_
_entity_poly.entity_id
_entity_poly.type
_entity_poly.pdbx_seq_one_letter_code
_entity_poly.pdbx_strand_id
1 'polypeptide(L)' 'MAKETVYIVQAYKAGRGKGLKAEQQVGCKDAEEARRKAERLAPIREGVVAFGASAGVGLGDYDGNPVI' A
#
# COMPACT_ATOMS: atom_id res chain seq x y z
N MET A 1 -19.26 8.54 -13.07
CA MET A 1 -17.89 7.99 -13.13
C MET A 1 -17.70 7.07 -11.94
N ALA A 2 -17.46 5.77 -12.15
CA ALA A 2 -17.20 4.86 -11.04
C ALA A 2 -15.77 5.09 -10.52
N LYS A 3 -15.63 5.26 -9.20
CA LYS A 3 -14.35 5.45 -8.52
C LYS A 3 -14.07 4.16 -7.76
N GLU A 4 -13.11 3.38 -8.22
CA GLU A 4 -12.69 2.19 -7.49
C GLU A 4 -11.61 2.60 -6.48
N THR A 5 -11.76 2.17 -5.23
CA THR A 5 -10.76 2.43 -4.19
C THR A 5 -10.15 1.10 -3.76
N VAL A 6 -8.84 0.98 -3.92
CA VAL A 6 -8.07 -0.14 -3.40
C VAL A 6 -7.43 0.26 -2.07
N TYR A 7 -7.47 -0.66 -1.10
CA TYR A 7 -6.81 -0.47 0.19
C TYR A 7 -5.61 -1.39 0.26
N ILE A 8 -4.46 -0.86 0.63
CA ILE A 8 -3.19 -1.57 0.61
C ILE A 8 -2.46 -1.35 1.93
N VAL A 9 -1.83 -2.42 2.43
CA VAL A 9 -0.87 -2.36 3.53
C VAL A 9 0.52 -2.69 3.00
N GLN A 10 1.46 -1.79 3.27
CA GLN A 10 2.87 -1.95 2.96
C GLN A 10 3.66 -2.07 4.26
N ALA A 11 4.28 -3.22 4.47
CA ALA A 11 5.21 -3.43 5.59
C ALA A 11 6.65 -3.27 5.13
N TYR A 12 7.51 -2.88 6.07
CA TYR A 12 8.95 -2.73 5.91
C TYR A 12 9.67 -3.50 7.00
N LYS A 13 10.74 -4.18 6.60
CA LYS A 13 11.65 -4.86 7.51
C LYS A 13 13.06 -4.28 7.41
N ALA A 14 13.93 -4.67 8.33
CA ALA A 14 15.34 -4.31 8.28
C ALA A 14 15.94 -4.75 6.93
N GLY A 15 16.50 -3.77 6.22
CA GLY A 15 17.25 -3.97 4.98
C GLY A 15 18.75 -4.04 5.25
N ARG A 16 19.55 -3.85 4.20
CA ARG A 16 21.01 -3.80 4.33
C ARG A 16 21.42 -2.46 4.98
N GLY A 17 22.29 -2.52 5.99
CA GLY A 17 22.75 -1.33 6.72
C GLY A 17 21.61 -0.70 7.53
N LYS A 18 21.48 0.63 7.45
CA LYS A 18 20.38 1.39 8.07
C LYS A 18 19.15 1.53 7.16
N GLY A 19 19.04 0.70 6.13
CA GLY A 19 17.97 0.76 5.13
C GLY A 19 16.72 -0.01 5.56
N LEU A 20 15.58 0.38 5.01
CA LEU A 20 14.33 -0.38 5.08
C LEU A 20 14.13 -1.17 3.80
N LYS A 21 13.64 -2.40 3.92
CA LYS A 21 13.25 -3.25 2.78
C LYS A 21 11.73 -3.43 2.79
N ALA A 22 11.09 -3.00 1.70
CA ALA A 22 9.67 -3.24 1.48
C ALA A 22 9.39 -4.76 1.41
N GLU A 23 8.36 -5.20 2.11
CA GLU A 23 7.79 -6.53 1.96
C GLU A 23 6.69 -6.55 0.88
N GLN A 24 6.10 -7.71 0.66
CA GLN A 24 4.97 -7.86 -0.27
C GLN A 24 3.78 -7.00 0.20
N GLN A 25 3.20 -6.27 -0.75
CA GLN A 25 1.99 -5.48 -0.51
C GLN A 25 0.80 -6.39 -0.28
N VAL A 26 -0.04 -6.01 0.67
CA VAL A 26 -1.25 -6.75 1.03
C VAL A 26 -2.48 -5.93 0.65
N GLY A 27 -3.24 -6.41 -0.33
CA GLY A 27 -4.55 -5.88 -0.66
C GLY A 27 -5.55 -6.12 0.48
N CYS A 28 -6.42 -5.15 0.72
CA CYS A 28 -7.48 -5.18 1.71
C CYS A 28 -8.79 -4.76 1.05
N LYS A 29 -9.90 -5.35 1.53
CA LYS A 29 -11.22 -5.06 0.96
C LYS A 29 -11.73 -3.67 1.34
N ASP A 30 -11.33 -3.17 2.50
CA ASP A 30 -11.76 -1.91 3.07
C ASP A 30 -10.67 -1.26 3.96
N ALA A 31 -10.90 0.00 4.34
CA ALA A 31 -9.98 0.79 5.16
C ALA A 31 -9.79 0.19 6.57
N GLU A 32 -10.84 -0.38 7.15
CA GLU A 32 -10.81 -0.95 8.51
C GLU A 32 -9.92 -2.19 8.55
N GLU A 33 -9.99 -3.06 7.55
CA GLU A 33 -9.13 -4.21 7.41
C GLU A 33 -7.67 -3.80 7.21
N ALA A 34 -7.41 -2.78 6.38
CA ALA A 34 -6.08 -2.24 6.19
C ALA A 34 -5.50 -1.69 7.51
N ARG A 35 -6.30 -0.96 8.29
CA ARG A 35 -5.89 -0.45 9.61
C ARG A 35 -5.57 -1.59 10.58
N ARG A 36 -6.48 -2.57 10.74
CA ARG A 36 -6.27 -3.70 11.66
C ARG A 36 -5.04 -4.51 11.30
N LYS A 37 -4.77 -4.73 10.00
CA LYS A 37 -3.55 -5.40 9.56
C LYS A 37 -2.31 -4.59 9.88
N ALA A 38 -2.34 -3.27 9.66
CA ALA A 38 -1.22 -2.41 10.01
C ALA A 38 -0.92 -2.41 11.51
N GLU A 39 -1.94 -2.30 12.36
CA GLU A 39 -1.80 -2.36 13.83
C GLU A 39 -1.20 -3.69 14.30
N ARG A 40 -1.59 -4.81 13.68
CA ARG A 40 -1.00 -6.13 13.98
C ARG A 40 0.47 -6.25 13.57
N LEU A 41 0.86 -5.58 12.48
CA LEU A 41 2.23 -5.63 11.96
C LEU A 41 3.15 -4.63 12.66
N ALA A 42 2.59 -3.54 13.21
CA ALA A 42 3.33 -2.49 13.90
C ALA A 42 4.34 -2.99 14.96
N PRO A 43 4.01 -3.97 15.84
CA PRO A 43 4.98 -4.45 16.84
C PRO A 43 6.08 -5.37 16.28
N ILE A 44 5.96 -5.87 15.05
CA ILE A 44 6.86 -6.89 14.49
C ILE A 44 7.57 -6.45 13.20
N ARG A 45 7.39 -5.19 12.80
CA ARG A 45 7.95 -4.59 11.59
C ARG A 45 8.60 -3.25 11.91
N GLU A 46 9.65 -2.93 11.17
CA GLU A 46 10.39 -1.66 11.31
C GLU A 46 9.55 -0.46 10.83
N GLY A 47 8.58 -0.71 9.96
CA GLY A 47 7.60 0.28 9.54
C GLY A 47 6.41 -0.35 8.84
N VAL A 48 5.24 0.24 8.98
CA VAL A 48 4.01 -0.22 8.31
C VAL A 48 3.18 0.99 7.89
N VAL A 49 2.68 0.97 6.66
CA VAL A 49 1.81 2.01 6.10
C VAL A 49 0.55 1.36 5.57
N ALA A 50 -0.62 1.82 6.01
CA ALA A 50 -1.90 1.50 5.40
C ALA A 50 -2.39 2.73 4.63
N PHE A 51 -2.77 2.55 3.36
CA PHE A 51 -3.29 3.64 2.53
C PHE A 51 -4.39 3.15 1.59
N GLY A 52 -5.28 4.07 1.23
CA GLY A 52 -6.30 3.87 0.20
C GLY A 52 -5.91 4.66 -1.05
N ALA A 53 -5.93 4.03 -2.20
CA ALA A 53 -5.75 4.68 -3.49
C ALA A 53 -7.04 4.54 -4.29
N SER A 54 -7.59 5.66 -4.75
CA SER A 54 -8.79 5.64 -5.57
C SER A 54 -8.47 6.03 -7.00
N ALA A 55 -8.83 5.18 -7.95
CA ALA A 55 -8.73 5.45 -9.38
C ALA A 55 -10.12 5.59 -9.98
N GLY A 56 -10.30 6.60 -10.84
CA GLY A 56 -11.47 6.65 -11.72
C GLY A 56 -11.31 5.60 -12.81
N VAL A 57 -12.21 4.61 -12.88
CA VAL A 57 -12.24 3.67 -14.01
C VAL A 57 -12.79 4.43 -15.22
N GLY A 58 -11.88 5.05 -15.97
CA GLY A 58 -12.22 5.89 -17.11
C GLY A 58 -11.07 6.22 -18.06
N LEU A 59 -9.84 5.71 -17.87
CA LEU A 59 -8.76 5.93 -18.82
C LEU A 59 -8.02 4.63 -19.12
N GLY A 60 -8.47 4.00 -20.21
CA GLY A 60 -7.76 2.91 -20.88
C GLY A 60 -6.65 3.43 -21.80
N ASP A 61 -5.84 4.39 -21.34
CA ASP A 61 -4.60 4.78 -22.01
C ASP A 61 -3.51 4.89 -20.94
N TYR A 62 -2.79 3.78 -20.78
CA TYR A 62 -1.56 3.72 -20.02
C TYR A 62 -0.45 4.32 -20.91
N ASP A 63 -0.31 5.64 -20.92
CA ASP A 63 0.85 6.27 -21.57
C ASP A 63 2.04 6.22 -20.58
N GLY A 64 3.03 5.41 -20.95
CA GLY A 64 4.07 4.90 -20.06
C GLY A 64 5.17 5.91 -19.75
N ASN A 65 4.91 6.86 -18.85
CA ASN A 65 5.98 7.62 -18.22
C ASN A 65 5.63 8.04 -16.78
N PRO A 66 6.21 7.42 -15.74
CA PRO A 66 6.11 7.95 -14.38
C PRO A 66 7.01 9.18 -14.26
N VAL A 67 6.41 10.35 -14.04
CA VAL A 67 7.13 11.54 -13.55
C VAL A 67 7.08 11.51 -12.03
N ILE A 68 8.25 11.63 -11.41
CA ILE A 68 8.53 11.45 -9.97
C ILE A 68 7.70 12.39 -9.11
#